data_AF-U4L261-F1
#
_entry.id   AF-U4L261-F1
#
_cell.length_a   1.000
_cell.length_b   1.000
_cell.length_c   1.000
_cell.angle_alpha   90.00
_cell.angle_beta   90.00
_cell.angle_gamma   90.00
#
_symmetry.space_group_name_H-M   'P 1'
#
loop_
_entity.id
_entity.type
_entity.pdbx_description
1 polymer ?
#
loop_
_entity_poly.entity_id
_entity_poly.type
_entity_poly.pdbx_seq_one_letter_code
_entity_poly.pdbx_strand_id
1 'polypeptide(L)'
;MDQYLDVKICCDTEFLNHKGLDIANFDILDDVCDTKPLHVLLRGTQTIKDLIETIAKAENVQPEQLKLRRFAELSSGVIRPHELMTDLQMTIETVQKEYFTKFPECRFWLECIEPNELQTHPFFKDPTPSNPHRLLFLKYYDPLVPELLGKKHVYVDSTKKAMELVPMIAEMMKWDAGTNIQLFAEQLDFIPGLLLTRTLAEHEFENGDIIWFRKAPETKRA
;
A
#
# COMPACT_ATOMS: atom_id res chain seq x y z
N MET A 1 17.84 28.19 -10.59
CA MET A 1 16.71 28.06 -11.54
C MET A 1 15.66 27.25 -10.82
N ASP A 2 14.40 27.70 -10.84
CA ASP A 2 13.29 27.00 -10.19
C ASP A 2 12.97 25.75 -11.03
N GLN A 3 13.56 24.60 -10.65
CA GLN A 3 13.41 23.35 -11.36
C GLN A 3 12.05 22.73 -11.04
N TYR A 4 11.38 22.19 -12.05
CA TYR A 4 10.19 21.36 -11.83
C TYR A 4 10.61 19.89 -11.69
N LEU A 5 9.96 19.19 -10.77
CA LEU A 5 10.23 17.81 -10.41
C LEU A 5 8.97 16.97 -10.58
N ASP A 6 9.16 15.76 -11.09
CA ASP A 6 8.12 14.78 -11.26
C ASP A 6 7.76 14.12 -9.93
N VAL A 7 6.46 14.12 -9.63
CA VAL A 7 5.89 13.41 -8.49
C VAL A 7 4.82 12.44 -9.00
N LYS A 8 4.97 11.16 -8.66
CA LYS A 8 3.99 10.11 -8.96
C LYS A 8 3.33 9.64 -7.66
N ILE A 9 2.02 9.57 -7.65
CA ILE A 9 1.21 9.26 -6.48
C ILE A 9 0.26 8.12 -6.81
N CYS A 10 0.31 7.05 -6.03
CA CYS A 10 -0.62 5.93 -6.12
C CYS A 10 -1.59 5.99 -4.94
N CYS A 11 -2.87 5.69 -5.17
CA CYS A 11 -3.89 5.57 -4.13
C CYS A 11 -4.70 4.28 -4.33
N ASP A 12 -5.76 4.13 -3.52
CA ASP A 12 -6.63 2.95 -3.56
C ASP A 12 -7.20 2.69 -4.94
N THR A 13 -7.61 3.72 -5.67
CA THR A 13 -8.19 3.57 -7.00
C THR A 13 -7.24 2.84 -7.94
N GLU A 14 -5.98 3.27 -8.04
CA GLU A 14 -5.02 2.61 -8.93
C GLU A 14 -4.68 1.21 -8.43
N PHE A 15 -4.51 1.02 -7.12
CA PHE A 15 -4.22 -0.29 -6.55
C PHE A 15 -5.32 -1.32 -6.83
N LEU A 16 -6.59 -0.93 -6.70
CA LEU A 16 -7.74 -1.80 -6.93
C LEU A 16 -7.87 -2.23 -8.40
N ASN A 17 -7.48 -1.35 -9.33
CA ASN A 17 -7.50 -1.63 -10.76
C ASN A 17 -6.22 -2.31 -11.26
N HIS A 18 -5.14 -2.28 -10.47
CA HIS A 18 -3.86 -2.85 -10.85
C HIS A 18 -3.91 -4.38 -10.91
N LYS A 19 -3.36 -4.91 -12.01
CA LYS A 19 -3.27 -6.34 -12.30
C LYS A 19 -1.82 -6.81 -12.28
N GLY A 20 -1.57 -7.93 -11.63
CA GLY A 20 -0.23 -8.53 -11.57
C GLY A 20 0.53 -8.14 -10.30
N LEU A 21 1.86 -8.29 -10.32
CA LEU A 21 2.73 -8.11 -9.15
C LEU A 21 2.84 -6.65 -8.72
N ASP A 22 3.19 -6.44 -7.45
CA ASP A 22 3.44 -5.15 -6.80
C ASP A 22 2.24 -4.19 -6.79
N ILE A 23 2.27 -3.10 -6.05
CA ILE A 23 1.04 -2.30 -5.85
C ILE A 23 0.63 -1.44 -7.05
N ALA A 24 1.59 -1.05 -7.91
CA ALA A 24 1.36 -0.25 -9.09
C ALA A 24 2.55 -0.38 -10.04
N ASN A 25 2.35 -0.04 -11.31
CA ASN A 25 3.42 0.04 -12.29
C ASN A 25 3.70 1.51 -12.65
N PHE A 26 4.84 2.01 -12.18
CA PHE A 26 5.27 3.39 -12.39
C PHE A 26 5.85 3.66 -13.79
N ASP A 27 6.09 2.60 -14.57
CA ASP A 27 6.72 2.67 -15.90
C ASP A 27 5.68 2.56 -17.04
N ILE A 28 4.38 2.47 -16.72
CA ILE A 28 3.31 2.46 -17.73
C ILE A 28 3.28 3.82 -18.44
N LEU A 29 3.52 3.77 -19.76
CA LEU A 29 3.38 4.91 -20.67
C LEU A 29 1.99 4.96 -21.34
N ASP A 30 1.23 3.86 -21.33
CA ASP A 30 -0.02 3.67 -22.09
C ASP A 30 -1.32 4.00 -21.31
N ASP A 31 -2.39 4.26 -22.07
CA ASP A 31 -3.61 5.07 -21.79
C ASP A 31 -4.73 4.48 -20.88
N VAL A 32 -4.49 3.45 -20.06
CA VAL A 32 -5.56 2.99 -19.12
C VAL A 32 -5.57 3.87 -17.87
N CYS A 33 -6.32 4.97 -17.94
CA CYS A 33 -6.35 6.05 -16.95
C CYS A 33 -6.48 5.56 -15.49
N ASP A 34 -7.27 4.52 -15.26
CA ASP A 34 -7.69 4.10 -13.92
C ASP A 34 -6.62 3.28 -13.15
N THR A 35 -5.51 2.94 -13.81
CA THR A 35 -4.37 2.21 -13.20
C THR A 35 -3.10 3.04 -13.08
N LYS A 36 -3.12 4.26 -13.63
CA LYS A 36 -1.93 5.10 -13.74
C LYS A 36 -1.78 5.92 -12.46
N PRO A 37 -0.60 5.89 -11.80
CA PRO A 37 -0.32 6.81 -10.71
C PRO A 37 -0.57 8.26 -11.14
N LEU A 38 -1.24 9.03 -10.29
CA LEU A 38 -1.40 10.46 -10.47
C LEU A 38 -0.02 11.11 -10.64
N HIS A 39 0.15 11.81 -11.75
CA HIS A 39 1.39 12.50 -12.08
C HIS A 39 1.21 14.00 -11.87
N VAL A 40 2.03 14.58 -11.00
CA VAL A 40 2.02 15.99 -10.66
C VAL A 40 3.42 16.56 -10.90
N LEU A 41 3.47 17.67 -11.63
CA LEU A 41 4.70 18.43 -11.83
C LEU A 41 4.72 19.59 -10.82
N LEU A 42 5.66 19.54 -9.87
CA LEU A 42 5.78 20.55 -8.81
C LEU A 42 7.08 21.31 -8.94
N ARG A 43 7.11 22.57 -8.49
CA ARG A 43 8.37 23.29 -8.32
C ARG A 43 9.14 22.66 -7.17
N GLY A 44 10.44 22.51 -7.32
CA GLY A 44 11.30 21.91 -6.30
C GLY A 44 11.26 22.65 -4.96
N THR A 45 10.94 23.96 -4.98
CA THR A 45 10.75 24.82 -3.81
C THR A 45 9.44 24.61 -3.06
N GLN A 46 8.43 23.98 -3.68
CA GLN A 46 7.19 23.61 -2.98
C GLN A 46 7.47 22.54 -1.93
N THR A 47 6.63 22.49 -0.91
CA THR A 47 6.73 21.59 0.22
C THR A 47 5.79 20.39 0.08
N ILE A 48 6.03 19.36 0.89
CA ILE A 48 5.08 18.24 1.03
C ILE A 48 3.70 18.73 1.49
N LYS A 49 3.64 19.76 2.33
CA LYS A 49 2.39 20.41 2.73
C LYS A 49 1.66 20.99 1.51
N ASP A 50 2.34 21.72 0.64
CA ASP A 50 1.74 22.32 -0.56
C ASP A 50 1.15 21.23 -1.49
N LEU A 51 1.84 20.08 -1.60
CA LEU A 51 1.34 18.93 -2.35
C LEU A 51 0.05 18.38 -1.72
N ILE A 52 0.04 18.14 -0.41
CA ILE A 52 -1.15 17.64 0.30
C ILE A 52 -2.32 18.60 0.14
N GLU A 53 -2.11 19.91 0.31
CA GLU A 53 -3.17 20.92 0.16
C GLU A 53 -3.71 20.96 -1.29
N THR A 54 -2.84 20.78 -2.28
CA THR A 54 -3.23 20.70 -3.69
C THR A 54 -4.13 19.51 -3.95
N ILE A 55 -3.76 18.33 -3.44
CA ILE A 55 -4.56 17.10 -3.58
C ILE A 55 -5.87 17.22 -2.80
N ALA A 56 -5.82 17.69 -1.55
CA ALA A 56 -7.01 17.87 -0.71
C ALA A 56 -8.06 18.75 -1.37
N LYS A 57 -7.61 19.84 -2.02
CA LYS A 57 -8.48 20.72 -2.80
C LYS A 57 -9.09 20.04 -4.02
N ALA A 58 -8.32 19.20 -4.73
CA ALA A 58 -8.80 18.47 -5.90
C ALA A 58 -9.83 17.40 -5.54
N GLU A 59 -9.59 16.66 -4.45
CA GLU A 59 -10.45 15.59 -3.94
C GLU A 59 -11.58 16.10 -3.03
N ASN A 60 -11.63 17.41 -2.75
CA ASN A 60 -12.61 18.03 -1.86
C ASN A 60 -12.65 17.40 -0.45
N VAL A 61 -11.48 17.15 0.12
CA VAL A 61 -11.27 16.62 1.48
C VAL A 61 -10.43 17.58 2.33
N GLN A 62 -10.37 17.36 3.64
CA GLN A 62 -9.48 18.14 4.51
C GLN A 62 -8.03 17.63 4.43
N PRO A 63 -7.01 18.51 4.42
CA PRO A 63 -5.59 18.10 4.40
C PRO A 63 -5.22 17.09 5.51
N GLU A 64 -5.85 17.17 6.67
CA GLU A 64 -5.61 16.28 7.81
C GLU A 64 -6.01 14.83 7.53
N GLN A 65 -6.94 14.61 6.59
CA GLN A 65 -7.38 13.30 6.13
C GLN A 65 -6.35 12.61 5.24
N LEU A 66 -5.47 13.38 4.59
CA LEU A 66 -4.49 12.84 3.66
C LEU A 66 -3.19 12.49 4.37
N LYS A 67 -2.64 11.35 4.02
CA LYS A 67 -1.34 10.87 4.52
C LYS A 67 -0.52 10.36 3.36
N LEU A 68 0.72 10.84 3.27
CA LEU A 68 1.66 10.43 2.24
C LEU A 68 2.70 9.50 2.84
N ARG A 69 2.83 8.31 2.25
CA ARG A 69 3.98 7.43 2.48
C ARG A 69 4.89 7.48 1.27
N ARG A 70 6.18 7.65 1.51
CA ARG A 70 7.19 7.50 0.45
C ARG A 70 7.41 6.02 0.17
N PHE A 71 7.69 5.71 -1.09
CA PHE A 71 8.25 4.42 -1.44
C PHE A 71 9.68 4.33 -0.90
N ALA A 72 10.02 3.18 -0.34
CA ALA A 72 11.36 2.86 0.13
C ALA A 72 11.67 1.40 -0.17
N GLU A 73 12.96 1.07 -0.19
CA GLU A 73 13.42 -0.30 -0.29
C GLU A 73 13.22 -1.01 1.06
N LEU A 74 12.47 -2.11 1.06
CA LEU A 74 12.23 -2.97 2.22
C LEU A 74 13.44 -3.87 2.49
N SER A 75 13.46 -4.57 3.63
CA SER A 75 14.55 -5.50 3.95
C SER A 75 14.71 -6.64 2.94
N SER A 76 13.63 -7.00 2.24
CA SER A 76 13.60 -7.97 1.14
C SER A 76 14.11 -7.43 -0.20
N GLY A 77 14.44 -6.12 -0.30
CA GLY A 77 14.96 -5.47 -1.50
C GLY A 77 13.90 -4.99 -2.50
N VAL A 78 12.62 -5.22 -2.23
CA VAL A 78 11.51 -4.66 -3.03
C VAL A 78 11.25 -3.20 -2.64
N ILE A 79 10.71 -2.40 -3.55
CA ILE A 79 10.46 -0.97 -3.32
C ILE A 79 8.95 -0.73 -3.22
N ARG A 80 8.46 -0.47 -2.00
CA ARG A 80 7.01 -0.36 -1.70
C ARG A 80 6.75 0.81 -0.73
N PRO A 81 5.48 1.21 -0.50
CA PRO A 81 5.15 2.26 0.44
C PRO A 81 5.51 1.84 1.85
N HIS A 82 6.45 2.57 2.47
CA HIS A 82 6.99 2.14 3.75
C HIS A 82 6.91 3.28 4.78
N GLU A 83 7.67 4.34 4.56
CA GLU A 83 7.82 5.42 5.53
C GLU A 83 6.82 6.54 5.30
N LEU A 84 6.25 7.06 6.40
CA LEU A 84 5.38 8.22 6.33
C LEU A 84 6.19 9.51 6.21
N MET A 85 5.71 10.43 5.37
CA MET A 85 6.17 11.81 5.37
C MET A 85 5.65 12.55 6.60
N THR A 86 6.52 12.73 7.59
CA THR A 86 6.22 13.46 8.84
C THR A 86 6.65 14.93 8.77
N ASP A 87 7.77 15.23 8.12
CA ASP A 87 8.19 16.60 7.88
C ASP A 87 7.47 17.18 6.66
N LEU A 88 6.35 17.85 6.92
CA LEU A 88 5.54 18.48 5.88
C LEU A 88 6.17 19.76 5.32
N GLN A 89 7.19 20.34 5.99
CA GLN A 89 7.87 21.55 5.53
C GLN A 89 9.05 21.23 4.60
N MET A 90 9.44 19.97 4.49
CA MET A 90 10.47 19.55 3.56
C MET A 90 10.05 19.86 2.12
N THR A 91 10.97 20.45 1.35
CA THR A 91 10.73 20.77 -0.06
C THR A 91 10.81 19.52 -0.94
N ILE A 92 10.10 19.52 -2.06
CA ILE A 92 10.11 18.38 -3.02
C ILE A 92 11.53 18.13 -3.53
N GLU A 93 12.34 19.18 -3.72
CA GLU A 93 13.75 19.04 -4.10
C GLU A 93 14.58 18.31 -3.04
N THR A 94 14.40 18.65 -1.77
CA THR A 94 15.09 17.96 -0.67
C THR A 94 14.63 16.51 -0.57
N VAL A 95 13.32 16.27 -0.66
CA VAL A 95 12.74 14.92 -0.65
C VAL A 95 13.31 14.05 -1.78
N GLN A 96 13.40 14.58 -3.00
CA GLN A 96 13.98 13.88 -4.13
C GLN A 96 15.45 13.50 -3.86
N LYS A 97 16.25 14.46 -3.40
CA LYS A 97 17.69 14.27 -3.13
C LYS A 97 17.96 13.31 -1.98
N GLU A 98 17.14 13.32 -0.94
CA GLU A 98 17.35 12.49 0.25
C GLU A 98 16.81 11.07 0.07
N TYR A 99 15.61 10.92 -0.49
CA TYR A 99 14.89 9.65 -0.47
C TYR A 99 14.80 8.94 -1.81
N PHE A 100 14.88 9.68 -2.93
CA PHE A 100 14.65 9.13 -4.27
C PHE A 100 15.90 9.17 -5.15
N THR A 101 17.08 8.95 -4.58
CA THR A 101 18.37 8.99 -5.32
C THR A 101 18.46 7.97 -6.46
N LYS A 102 17.68 6.88 -6.40
CA LYS A 102 17.61 5.82 -7.42
C LYS A 102 16.58 6.07 -8.51
N PHE A 103 15.74 7.09 -8.36
CA PHE A 103 14.61 7.36 -9.25
C PHE A 103 14.64 8.82 -9.76
N PRO A 104 14.29 9.06 -11.04
CA PRO A 104 14.17 10.43 -11.53
C PRO A 104 12.99 11.18 -10.89
N GLU A 105 11.98 10.48 -10.40
CA GLU A 105 10.77 11.04 -9.78
C GLU A 105 10.62 10.70 -8.29
N CYS A 106 9.86 11.53 -7.56
CA CYS A 106 9.38 11.18 -6.23
C CYS A 106 8.16 10.25 -6.35
N ARG A 107 8.11 9.17 -5.56
CA ARG A 107 7.00 8.20 -5.57
C ARG A 107 6.33 8.13 -4.20
N PHE A 108 5.01 8.33 -4.17
CA PHE A 108 4.23 8.29 -2.93
C PHE A 108 3.01 7.38 -3.03
N TRP A 109 2.62 6.83 -1.90
CA TRP A 109 1.30 6.28 -1.64
C TRP A 109 0.48 7.31 -0.88
N LEU A 110 -0.71 7.61 -1.38
CA LEU A 110 -1.68 8.50 -0.75
C LEU A 110 -2.78 7.67 -0.09
N GLU A 111 -2.87 7.82 1.23
CA GLU A 111 -3.98 7.31 2.02
C GLU A 111 -4.94 8.45 2.36
N CYS A 112 -6.22 8.24 2.09
CA CYS A 112 -7.30 9.15 2.49
C CYS A 112 -8.08 8.51 3.64
N ILE A 113 -8.03 9.14 4.82
CA ILE A 113 -8.67 8.65 6.04
C ILE A 113 -10.04 9.31 6.17
N GLU A 114 -11.05 8.49 6.47
CA GLU A 114 -12.40 8.99 6.72
C GLU A 114 -12.43 9.90 7.97
N PRO A 115 -13.21 11.00 7.97
CA PRO A 115 -13.20 11.96 9.07
C PRO A 115 -13.52 11.35 10.45
N ASN A 116 -14.39 10.33 10.48
CA ASN A 116 -14.78 9.61 11.69
C ASN A 116 -13.71 8.62 12.19
N GLU A 117 -12.75 8.25 11.35
CA GLU A 117 -11.68 7.29 11.69
C GLU A 117 -10.39 7.97 12.14
N LEU A 118 -10.27 9.30 11.97
CA LEU A 118 -9.07 10.07 12.33
C LEU A 118 -8.59 9.85 13.78
N GLN A 119 -9.46 9.52 14.73
CA GLN A 119 -9.04 9.29 16.12
C GLN A 119 -8.75 7.81 16.42
N THR A 120 -9.29 6.90 15.62
CA THR A 120 -9.19 5.45 15.84
C THR A 120 -8.19 4.78 14.90
N HIS A 121 -7.77 5.47 13.83
CA HIS A 121 -6.85 4.96 12.83
C HIS A 121 -5.56 4.51 13.52
N PRO A 122 -5.07 3.27 13.26
CA PRO A 122 -3.91 2.70 13.95
C PRO A 122 -2.65 3.56 13.89
N PHE A 123 -2.56 4.43 12.88
CA PHE A 123 -1.52 5.42 12.74
C PHE A 123 -1.50 6.47 13.87
N PHE A 124 -2.64 7.06 14.23
CA PHE A 124 -2.69 8.14 15.24
C PHE A 124 -2.57 7.64 16.67
N LYS A 125 -2.85 6.34 16.89
CA LYS A 125 -2.70 5.74 18.21
C LYS A 125 -1.24 5.70 18.67
N ASP A 126 -0.30 5.54 17.73
CA ASP A 126 1.12 5.49 18.05
C ASP A 126 2.01 5.68 16.79
N PRO A 127 2.52 6.88 16.49
CA PRO A 127 3.44 7.09 15.38
C PRO A 127 4.89 6.69 15.71
N THR A 128 5.13 5.90 16.76
CA THR A 128 6.48 5.46 17.14
C THR A 128 6.89 4.16 16.42
N PRO A 129 8.20 3.87 16.34
CA PRO A 129 8.71 2.59 15.86
C PRO A 129 8.18 1.36 16.62
N SER A 130 7.69 1.54 17.85
CA SER A 130 7.08 0.47 18.65
C SER A 130 5.64 0.14 18.26
N ASN A 131 5.01 0.90 17.37
CA ASN A 131 3.67 0.57 16.89
C ASN A 131 3.69 -0.82 16.23
N PRO A 132 2.92 -1.79 16.74
CA PRO A 132 2.91 -3.12 16.15
C PRO A 132 2.11 -3.18 14.85
N HIS A 133 1.36 -2.14 14.49
CA HIS A 133 0.53 -2.15 13.29
C HIS A 133 1.40 -2.00 12.02
N ARG A 134 1.04 -2.78 11.00
CA ARG A 134 1.66 -2.77 9.67
C ARG A 134 0.60 -2.47 8.63
N LEU A 135 0.93 -1.61 7.67
CA LEU A 135 0.17 -1.39 6.46
C LEU A 135 0.46 -2.55 5.50
N LEU A 136 -0.50 -3.44 5.28
CA LEU A 136 -0.39 -4.54 4.33
C LEU A 136 -1.39 -4.40 3.20
N PHE A 137 -1.03 -4.87 2.02
CA PHE A 137 -1.87 -4.86 0.82
C PHE A 137 -2.41 -6.26 0.56
N LEU A 138 -3.71 -6.37 0.28
CA LEU A 138 -4.38 -7.64 0.01
C LEU A 138 -4.68 -7.76 -1.47
N LYS A 139 -4.23 -8.86 -2.07
CA LYS A 139 -4.52 -9.22 -3.45
C LYS A 139 -5.23 -10.56 -3.57
N TYR A 140 -6.27 -10.60 -4.38
CA TYR A 140 -6.98 -11.82 -4.70
C TYR A 140 -6.38 -12.46 -5.95
N TYR A 141 -5.99 -13.73 -5.84
CA TYR A 141 -5.64 -14.55 -6.99
C TYR A 141 -6.86 -15.38 -7.41
N ASP A 142 -7.38 -15.10 -8.61
CA ASP A 142 -8.47 -15.88 -9.19
C ASP A 142 -7.89 -17.11 -9.93
N PRO A 143 -8.24 -18.34 -9.53
CA PRO A 143 -7.75 -19.54 -10.21
C PRO A 143 -8.44 -19.81 -11.55
N LEU A 144 -9.61 -19.22 -11.82
CA LEU A 144 -10.37 -19.41 -13.06
C LEU A 144 -9.90 -18.45 -14.15
N VAL A 145 -9.61 -17.21 -13.75
CA VAL A 145 -8.99 -16.19 -14.59
C VAL A 145 -7.66 -15.87 -13.93
N PRO A 146 -6.50 -16.29 -14.45
CA PRO A 146 -5.21 -16.23 -13.76
C PRO A 146 -4.68 -14.78 -13.65
N GLU A 147 -5.44 -13.96 -12.95
CA GLU A 147 -5.22 -12.56 -12.67
C GLU A 147 -5.07 -12.38 -11.16
N LEU A 148 -4.18 -11.46 -10.82
CA LEU A 148 -3.95 -11.04 -9.46
C LEU A 148 -4.48 -9.61 -9.32
N LEU A 149 -5.49 -9.43 -8.48
CA LEU A 149 -6.26 -8.20 -8.38
C LEU A 149 -6.09 -7.56 -7.01
N GLY A 150 -5.81 -6.26 -6.97
CA GLY A 150 -5.90 -5.47 -5.74
C GLY A 150 -7.30 -5.54 -5.12
N LYS A 151 -7.37 -5.61 -3.79
CA LYS A 151 -8.65 -5.66 -3.08
C LYS A 151 -8.81 -4.63 -1.99
N LYS A 152 -7.78 -4.45 -1.16
CA LYS A 152 -7.78 -3.50 -0.04
C LYS A 152 -6.39 -3.40 0.57
N HIS A 153 -6.01 -2.25 1.12
CA HIS A 153 -4.96 -2.18 2.13
C HIS A 153 -5.54 -2.21 3.55
N VAL A 154 -4.80 -2.77 4.48
CA VAL A 154 -5.25 -2.98 5.86
C VAL A 154 -4.14 -2.65 6.83
N TYR A 155 -4.53 -2.13 8.00
CA TYR A 155 -3.63 -2.05 9.15
C TYR A 155 -3.86 -3.25 10.05
N VAL A 156 -2.79 -3.98 10.32
CA VAL A 156 -2.85 -5.21 11.11
C VAL A 156 -1.80 -5.21 12.20
N ASP A 157 -2.19 -5.61 13.39
CA ASP A 157 -1.26 -5.80 14.50
C ASP A 157 -0.34 -7.00 14.20
N SER A 158 0.94 -6.72 14.00
CA SER A 158 1.94 -7.73 13.62
C SER A 158 2.13 -8.83 14.67
N THR A 159 1.73 -8.59 15.92
CA THR A 159 1.78 -9.60 16.99
C THR A 159 0.67 -10.65 16.86
N LYS A 160 -0.32 -10.42 16.00
CA LYS A 160 -1.42 -11.35 15.74
C LYS A 160 -1.05 -12.39 14.70
N LYS A 161 -1.70 -13.55 14.81
CA LYS A 161 -1.54 -14.67 13.88
C LYS A 161 -2.10 -14.34 12.51
N ALA A 162 -1.49 -14.86 11.45
CA ALA A 162 -1.97 -14.68 10.09
C ALA A 162 -3.41 -15.22 9.89
N MET A 163 -3.84 -16.21 10.69
CA MET A 163 -5.23 -16.69 10.68
C MET A 163 -6.27 -15.61 10.97
N GLU A 164 -5.93 -14.54 11.69
CA GLU A 164 -6.84 -13.45 12.03
C GLU A 164 -7.26 -12.63 10.78
N LEU A 165 -6.51 -12.74 9.68
CA LEU A 165 -6.89 -12.15 8.39
C LEU A 165 -8.06 -12.88 7.72
N VAL A 166 -8.25 -14.16 8.03
CA VAL A 166 -9.20 -15.03 7.31
C VAL A 166 -10.65 -14.55 7.43
N PRO A 167 -11.18 -14.22 8.63
CA PRO A 167 -12.55 -13.70 8.76
C PRO A 167 -12.75 -12.39 8.00
N MET A 168 -11.78 -11.47 8.09
CA MET A 168 -11.82 -10.18 7.41
C MET A 168 -11.84 -10.36 5.87
N ILE A 169 -11.00 -11.24 5.34
CA ILE A 169 -10.97 -11.54 3.90
C ILE A 169 -12.29 -12.20 3.47
N ALA A 170 -12.83 -13.13 4.25
CA ALA A 170 -14.10 -13.79 3.94
C ALA A 170 -15.25 -12.78 3.86
N GLU A 171 -15.33 -11.86 4.83
CA GLU A 171 -16.33 -10.78 4.83
C GLU A 171 -16.17 -9.85 3.61
N MET A 172 -14.95 -9.37 3.36
CA MET A 172 -14.64 -8.51 2.22
C MET A 172 -15.04 -9.15 0.88
N MET A 173 -14.80 -10.46 0.74
CA MET A 173 -15.09 -11.21 -0.47
C MET A 173 -16.53 -11.75 -0.53
N LYS A 174 -17.34 -11.52 0.52
CA LYS A 174 -18.69 -12.09 0.68
C LYS A 174 -18.69 -13.61 0.55
N TRP A 175 -17.68 -14.27 1.12
CA TRP A 175 -17.57 -15.72 1.20
C TRP A 175 -18.17 -16.22 2.52
N ASP A 176 -18.68 -17.45 2.52
CA ASP A 176 -19.26 -18.06 3.70
C ASP A 176 -18.22 -18.20 4.83
N ALA A 177 -18.68 -18.01 6.07
CA ALA A 177 -17.87 -18.27 7.24
C ALA A 177 -17.36 -19.72 7.23
N GLY A 178 -16.05 -19.90 7.47
CA GLY A 178 -15.41 -21.21 7.39
C GLY A 178 -14.91 -21.59 5.99
N THR A 179 -15.04 -20.71 4.98
CA THR A 179 -14.33 -20.87 3.71
C THR A 179 -12.84 -21.09 3.96
N ASN A 180 -12.27 -22.15 3.38
CA ASN A 180 -10.84 -22.42 3.50
C ASN A 180 -10.06 -21.44 2.60
N ILE A 181 -9.31 -20.52 3.21
CA ILE A 181 -8.53 -19.48 2.52
C ILE A 181 -7.04 -19.79 2.66
N GLN A 182 -6.33 -19.82 1.54
CA GLN A 182 -4.88 -19.90 1.51
C GLN A 182 -4.30 -18.49 1.40
N LEU A 183 -3.27 -18.20 2.19
CA LEU A 183 -2.54 -16.93 2.18
C LEU A 183 -1.10 -17.16 1.71
N PHE A 184 -0.55 -16.20 0.97
CA PHE A 184 0.83 -16.23 0.49
C PHE A 184 1.46 -14.84 0.61
N ALA A 185 2.78 -14.75 0.82
CA ALA A 185 3.49 -13.48 0.78
C ALA A 185 4.02 -13.20 -0.64
N GLU A 186 3.89 -11.98 -1.13
CA GLU A 186 4.54 -11.58 -2.38
C GLU A 186 5.99 -11.15 -2.14
N GLN A 187 6.95 -11.99 -2.54
CA GLN A 187 8.38 -11.67 -2.54
C GLN A 187 8.88 -11.54 -3.98
N LEU A 188 10.08 -10.96 -4.16
CA LEU A 188 10.65 -10.69 -5.48
C LEU A 188 10.82 -11.97 -6.33
N ASP A 189 11.33 -13.04 -5.71
CA ASP A 189 11.74 -14.25 -6.44
C ASP A 189 10.73 -15.41 -6.36
N PHE A 190 9.88 -15.42 -5.33
CA PHE A 190 8.93 -16.51 -5.08
C PHE A 190 7.75 -16.06 -4.22
N ILE A 191 6.73 -16.91 -4.10
CA ILE A 191 5.48 -16.61 -3.37
C ILE A 191 5.25 -17.71 -2.32
N PRO A 192 5.83 -17.59 -1.10
CA PRO A 192 5.66 -18.61 -0.08
C PRO A 192 4.26 -18.59 0.52
N GLY A 193 3.71 -19.77 0.78
CA GLY A 193 2.48 -19.92 1.57
C GLY A 193 2.71 -19.54 3.03
N LEU A 194 1.77 -18.81 3.62
CA LEU A 194 1.82 -18.43 5.03
C LEU A 194 1.36 -19.57 5.93
N LEU A 195 2.13 -19.82 6.99
CA LEU A 195 1.67 -20.62 8.12
C LEU A 195 0.71 -19.78 8.97
N LEU A 196 -0.57 -20.13 8.93
CA LEU A 196 -1.65 -19.38 9.61
C LEU A 196 -1.50 -19.34 11.14
N THR A 197 -0.75 -20.30 11.72
CA THR A 197 -0.49 -20.38 13.16
C THR A 197 0.60 -19.43 13.64
N ARG A 198 1.44 -18.92 12.74
CA ARG A 198 2.48 -17.92 13.03
C ARG A 198 1.91 -16.52 12.98
N THR A 199 2.52 -15.65 13.77
CA THR A 199 2.28 -14.21 13.76
C THR A 199 2.79 -13.56 12.48
N LEU A 200 2.25 -12.39 12.15
CA LEU A 200 2.73 -11.62 11.01
C LEU A 200 4.17 -11.12 11.23
N ALA A 201 4.55 -10.82 12.47
CA ALA A 201 5.92 -10.50 12.84
C ALA A 201 6.89 -11.68 12.63
N GLU A 202 6.48 -12.91 12.92
CA GLU A 202 7.27 -14.12 12.63
C GLU A 202 7.40 -14.43 11.13
N HIS A 203 6.53 -13.84 10.30
CA HIS A 203 6.65 -13.84 8.84
C HIS A 203 7.40 -12.62 8.31
N GLU A 204 7.93 -11.78 9.21
CA GLU A 204 8.74 -10.61 8.89
C GLU A 204 8.02 -9.56 8.01
N PHE A 205 6.70 -9.45 8.16
CA PHE A 205 5.91 -8.47 7.41
C PHE A 205 6.23 -7.02 7.81
N GLU A 206 6.55 -6.21 6.81
CA GLU A 206 6.82 -4.78 6.92
C GLU A 206 5.67 -3.93 6.33
N ASN A 207 5.75 -2.60 6.46
CA ASN A 207 4.80 -1.73 5.79
C ASN A 207 4.98 -1.85 4.27
N GLY A 208 3.87 -1.94 3.54
CA GLY A 208 3.89 -2.06 2.09
C GLY A 208 3.88 -3.50 1.60
N ASP A 209 4.09 -4.49 2.46
CA ASP A 209 4.06 -5.89 2.01
C ASP A 209 2.69 -6.33 1.53
N ILE A 210 2.71 -7.28 0.59
CA ILE A 210 1.51 -7.75 -0.11
C ILE A 210 1.24 -9.20 0.28
N ILE A 211 0.01 -9.46 0.70
CA ILE A 211 -0.53 -10.80 0.95
C ILE A 211 -1.46 -11.18 -0.21
N TRP A 212 -1.16 -12.29 -0.85
CA TRP A 212 -2.06 -12.92 -1.79
C TRP A 212 -2.99 -13.85 -1.04
N PHE A 213 -4.23 -13.91 -1.49
CA PHE A 213 -5.18 -14.88 -0.98
C PHE A 213 -6.03 -15.48 -2.09
N ARG A 214 -6.49 -16.70 -1.84
CA ARG A 214 -7.46 -17.40 -2.70
C ARG A 214 -8.24 -18.42 -1.89
N LYS A 215 -9.37 -18.88 -2.42
CA LYS A 215 -10.02 -20.09 -1.92
C LYS A 215 -9.09 -21.28 -2.12
N ALA A 216 -8.99 -22.15 -1.12
CA ALA A 216 -8.37 -23.44 -1.29
C ALA A 216 -9.13 -24.23 -2.38
N PRO A 217 -8.43 -25.02 -3.21
CA PRO A 217 -9.11 -25.91 -4.15
C PRO A 217 -10.02 -26.87 -3.37
N GLU A 218 -11.22 -27.12 -3.89
CA GLU A 218 -12.08 -28.15 -3.33
C GLU A 218 -11.33 -29.49 -3.40
N THR A 219 -11.07 -30.10 -2.23
CA THR A 219 -10.56 -31.46 -2.21
C THR A 219 -11.65 -32.34 -2.78
N LYS A 220 -11.52 -32.78 -4.05
CA LYS A 220 -12.32 -33.90 -4.55
C LYS A 220 -12.02 -35.07 -3.61
N ARG A 221 -12.95 -35.38 -2.72
CA ARG A 221 -12.93 -36.65 -1.98
C ARG A 221 -13.04 -37.74 -3.05
N ALA A 222 -11.93 -38.44 -3.29
CA ALA A 222 -11.91 -39.68 -4.04
C ALA A 222 -12.64 -40.77 -3.23
#